data_AF-A0A1N7EN95-F1
#
_entry.id   AF-A0A1N7EN95-F1
#
_cell.length_a   1.000
_cell.length_b   1.000
_cell.length_c   1.000
_cell.angle_alpha   90.00
_cell.angle_beta   90.00
_cell.angle_gamma   90.00
#
_symmetry.space_group_name_H-M   'P 1'
#
loop_
_entity.id
_entity.type
_entity.pdbx_description
1 polymer ?
#
loop_
_entity_poly.entity_id
_entity_poly.type
_entity_poly.pdbx_seq_one_letter_code
_entity_poly.pdbx_strand_id
1 'polypeptide(L)'
;MGAMSWWHWAIVLVVLVVLFGSKKLPEAARGLGRSMRIFKSEIKEMQNDGKSDAEKATTDETPRQISPTPESDIKRDHQAERKSA
;
A
#
# COMPACT_ATOMS: atom_id res chain seq x y z
N MET A 1 -9.61 27.08 -31.84
CA MET A 1 -9.88 25.62 -31.79
C MET A 1 -9.03 25.01 -30.69
N GLY A 2 -9.26 25.42 -29.44
CA GLY A 2 -8.31 25.22 -28.34
C GLY A 2 -8.49 23.87 -27.68
N ALA A 3 -7.46 23.04 -27.74
CA ALA A 3 -7.26 21.87 -26.87
C ALA A 3 -7.02 22.28 -25.40
N MET A 4 -7.79 23.23 -24.87
CA MET A 4 -7.57 23.93 -23.59
C MET A 4 -8.81 23.90 -22.72
N SER A 5 -9.19 22.72 -22.25
CA SER A 5 -10.03 22.66 -21.06
C SER A 5 -9.59 21.50 -20.22
N TRP A 6 -8.78 21.86 -19.23
CA TRP A 6 -8.61 21.12 -17.98
C TRP A 6 -9.95 20.60 -17.45
N TRP A 7 -11.03 21.33 -17.74
CA TRP A 7 -12.38 20.94 -17.38
C TRP A 7 -12.85 19.61 -18.04
N HIS A 8 -12.46 19.29 -19.27
CA HIS A 8 -12.80 17.99 -19.85
C HIS A 8 -12.14 16.84 -19.09
N TRP A 9 -10.87 17.01 -18.71
CA TRP A 9 -10.14 16.00 -17.92
C TRP A 9 -10.75 15.77 -16.55
N ALA A 10 -11.19 16.81 -15.86
CA ALA A 10 -11.87 16.66 -14.58
C ALA A 10 -13.25 15.98 -14.73
N ILE A 11 -14.02 16.24 -15.80
CA ILE A 11 -15.27 15.51 -16.08
C ILE A 11 -14.98 14.02 -16.32
N VAL A 12 -13.96 13.68 -17.12
CA VAL A 12 -13.58 12.28 -17.37
C VAL A 12 -13.19 11.59 -16.06
N LEU A 13 -12.40 12.25 -15.21
CA LEU A 13 -11.98 11.70 -13.92
C LEU A 13 -13.17 11.46 -12.98
N VAL A 14 -14.13 12.38 -12.96
CA VAL A 14 -15.38 12.21 -12.19
C VAL A 14 -16.17 11.00 -12.69
N VAL A 15 -16.36 10.85 -14.00
CA VAL A 15 -17.07 9.69 -14.58
C VAL A 15 -16.35 8.38 -14.23
N LEU A 16 -15.03 8.37 -14.29
CA LEU A 16 -14.21 7.20 -13.95
C LEU A 16 -14.35 6.81 -12.48
N VAL A 17 -14.36 7.79 -11.57
CA VAL A 17 -14.61 7.58 -10.14
C VAL A 17 -16.02 7.07 -9.87
N VAL A 18 -17.02 7.54 -10.62
CA VAL A 18 -18.41 7.07 -10.46
C VAL A 18 -18.57 5.63 -10.96
N LEU A 19 -17.96 5.26 -12.10
CA LEU A 19 -18.04 3.91 -12.66
C LEU A 19 -17.26 2.86 -11.85
N PHE A 20 -16.03 3.19 -11.47
CA PHE A 20 -15.15 2.26 -10.75
C PHE A 20 -15.32 2.35 -9.22
N GLY A 21 -15.81 3.48 -8.71
CA GLY A 21 -15.95 3.76 -7.29
C GLY A 21 -14.71 4.43 -6.67
N SER A 22 -14.94 5.30 -5.69
CA SER A 22 -13.92 6.10 -5.01
C SER A 22 -12.86 5.29 -4.24
N LYS A 23 -13.16 4.03 -3.89
CA LYS A 23 -12.21 3.13 -3.21
C LYS A 23 -11.34 2.32 -4.19
N LYS A 24 -11.86 1.96 -5.37
CA LYS A 24 -11.19 1.02 -6.27
C LYS A 24 -10.10 1.68 -7.11
N LEU A 25 -10.28 2.94 -7.50
CA LEU A 25 -9.23 3.71 -8.19
C LEU A 25 -7.96 3.89 -7.36
N PRO A 26 -8.02 4.41 -6.12
CA PRO A 26 -6.81 4.57 -5.30
C PRO A 26 -6.22 3.22 -4.87
N GLU A 27 -7.04 2.19 -4.68
CA GLU A 27 -6.58 0.82 -4.37
C GLU A 27 -5.80 0.22 -5.55
N ALA A 28 -6.34 0.31 -6.77
CA ALA A 28 -5.66 -0.14 -7.99
C ALA A 28 -4.40 0.69 -8.28
N ALA A 29 -4.47 2.02 -8.13
CA ALA A 29 -3.32 2.90 -8.30
C ALA A 29 -2.20 2.59 -7.29
N ARG A 30 -2.52 2.27 -6.03
CA ARG A 30 -1.54 1.82 -5.02
C ARG A 30 -0.89 0.50 -5.41
N GLY A 31 -1.65 -0.45 -5.94
CA GLY A 31 -1.13 -1.73 -6.44
C GLY A 31 -0.18 -1.55 -7.64
N LEU A 32 -0.65 -0.83 -8.66
CA LEU A 32 0.12 -0.50 -9.87
C LEU A 32 1.37 0.33 -9.55
N GLY A 33 1.26 1.29 -8.62
CA GLY A 33 2.37 2.14 -8.19
C GLY A 33 3.50 1.38 -7.50
N ARG A 34 3.17 0.34 -6.71
CA ARG A 34 4.20 -0.55 -6.11
C ARG A 34 4.95 -1.33 -7.18
N SER A 35 4.25 -1.93 -8.14
CA SER A 35 4.88 -2.66 -9.25
C SER A 35 5.72 -1.72 -10.14
N MET A 36 5.20 -0.55 -10.47
CA MET A 36 5.94 0.47 -11.22
C MET A 36 7.18 0.96 -10.48
N ARG A 37 7.14 1.07 -9.14
CA ARG A 37 8.31 1.50 -8.35
C ARG A 37 9.46 0.50 -8.44
N ILE A 38 9.16 -0.79 -8.36
CA ILE A 38 10.15 -1.88 -8.48
C ILE A 38 10.75 -1.87 -9.89
N PHE A 39 9.90 -1.79 -10.92
CA PHE A 39 10.36 -1.70 -12.31
C PHE A 39 11.17 -0.43 -12.57
N LYS A 40 10.79 0.70 -11.98
CA LYS A 40 11.54 1.97 -12.05
C LYS A 40 12.90 1.83 -11.37
N SER A 41 13.00 1.17 -10.22
CA SER A 41 14.30 0.95 -9.55
C SER A 41 15.21 0.04 -10.36
N GLU A 42 14.69 -1.06 -10.92
CA GLU A 42 15.49 -1.95 -11.76
C GLU A 42 15.97 -1.24 -13.03
N ILE A 43 15.11 -0.50 -13.72
CA ILE A 43 15.51 0.31 -14.88
C ILE A 43 16.51 1.41 -14.47
N LYS A 44 16.28 2.05 -13.32
CA LYS A 44 17.17 3.11 -12.83
C LYS A 44 18.54 2.55 -12.51
N GLU A 45 18.64 1.35 -11.95
CA GLU A 45 19.88 0.63 -11.64
C GLU A 45 20.63 0.27 -12.92
N MET A 46 19.94 -0.26 -13.94
CA MET A 46 20.51 -0.50 -15.27
C MET A 46 20.99 0.80 -15.95
N GLN A 47 20.37 1.95 -15.69
CA GLN A 47 20.82 3.26 -16.18
C GLN A 47 21.85 3.96 -15.26
N ASN A 48 21.94 3.58 -13.98
CA ASN A 48 22.81 4.23 -12.96
C ASN A 48 24.11 3.50 -12.67
N ASP A 49 24.48 2.47 -13.44
CA ASP A 49 25.85 1.92 -13.48
C ASP A 49 26.95 2.97 -13.83
N GLY A 50 26.63 4.27 -13.84
CA GLY A 50 27.58 5.39 -13.95
C GLY A 50 27.38 6.59 -13.00
N LYS A 51 26.45 6.60 -12.01
CA LYS A 51 26.39 7.67 -10.99
C LYS A 51 25.53 7.30 -9.77
N SER A 52 26.12 7.35 -8.58
CA SER A 52 25.45 7.04 -7.32
C SER A 52 24.38 8.06 -6.90
N ASP A 53 23.43 7.53 -6.12
CA ASP A 53 22.73 8.14 -4.97
C ASP A 53 21.25 8.58 -5.04
N ALA A 54 20.66 8.35 -3.86
CA ALA A 54 19.46 8.91 -3.22
C ALA A 54 18.08 8.72 -3.90
N GLU A 55 17.15 8.05 -3.22
CA GLU A 55 16.35 8.70 -2.17
C GLU A 55 15.37 7.71 -1.49
N LYS A 56 15.34 7.84 -0.16
CA LYS A 56 14.51 7.18 0.85
C LYS A 56 13.18 6.57 0.38
N ALA A 57 12.96 5.37 0.89
CA ALA A 57 11.63 4.88 1.24
C ALA A 57 10.94 5.86 2.20
N THR A 58 9.87 6.50 1.74
CA THR A 58 8.89 7.15 2.61
C THR A 58 7.66 6.24 2.64
N THR A 59 7.50 5.59 3.79
CA THR A 59 6.28 5.27 4.54
C THR A 59 4.95 5.35 3.77
N ASP A 60 4.26 4.21 3.67
CA ASP A 60 2.80 4.13 3.85
C ASP A 60 2.46 2.68 4.31
N GLU A 61 2.79 2.36 5.56
CA GLU A 61 2.09 1.32 6.30
C GLU A 61 0.91 1.95 7.06
N THR A 62 -0.27 1.34 6.89
CA THR A 62 -1.41 1.28 7.84
C THR A 62 -2.44 2.43 7.84
N PRO A 63 -3.72 2.09 7.53
CA PRO A 63 -4.75 2.24 8.57
C PRO A 63 -5.03 0.94 9.33
N ARG A 64 -5.11 1.13 10.65
CA ARG A 64 -5.16 0.15 11.75
C ARG A 64 -6.52 -0.57 11.81
N GLN A 65 -6.51 -1.70 12.51
CA GLN A 65 -7.61 -2.39 13.21
C GLN A 65 -8.51 -3.38 12.43
N ILE A 66 -8.23 -4.67 12.67
CA ILE A 66 -9.13 -5.48 13.51
C ILE A 66 -8.28 -6.29 14.51
N SER A 67 -8.14 -5.77 15.72
CA SER A 67 -7.84 -6.56 16.91
C SER A 67 -8.35 -5.78 18.12
N PRO A 68 -9.34 -6.34 18.81
CA PRO A 68 -9.34 -6.44 20.26
C PRO A 68 -9.05 -7.90 20.66
N THR A 69 -7.86 -8.08 21.23
CA THR A 69 -7.31 -9.13 22.11
C THR A 69 -8.38 -9.74 23.06
N PRO A 70 -8.38 -11.06 23.36
CA PRO A 70 -7.40 -11.65 24.27
C PRO A 70 -6.96 -13.08 23.97
N GLU A 71 -5.74 -13.22 23.46
CA GLU A 71 -4.93 -14.44 23.58
C GLU A 71 -4.32 -14.48 25.00
N SER A 72 -5.15 -14.74 26.02
CA SER A 72 -4.69 -14.86 27.42
C SER A 72 -5.35 -16.00 28.20
N ASP A 73 -5.76 -17.09 27.53
CA ASP A 73 -6.37 -18.26 28.22
C ASP A 73 -5.75 -19.63 27.90
N ILE A 74 -4.68 -19.72 27.08
CA ILE A 74 -4.00 -21.02 26.85
C ILE A 74 -2.60 -21.02 27.47
N LYS A 75 -2.49 -20.63 28.74
CA LYS A 75 -1.26 -20.87 29.53
C LYS A 75 -1.52 -21.13 31.01
N ARG A 76 -2.76 -21.46 31.41
CA ARG A 76 -3.09 -21.84 32.79
C ARG A 76 -3.20 -23.35 33.02
N ASP A 77 -3.41 -24.17 31.98
CA ASP A 77 -3.65 -25.61 32.20
C ASP A 77 -2.39 -26.48 32.36
N HIS A 78 -1.21 -26.05 31.90
CA HIS A 78 0.00 -26.88 32.01
C HIS A 78 0.81 -26.72 33.31
N GLN A 79 0.44 -25.78 34.19
CA GLN A 79 1.21 -25.52 35.42
C GLN A 79 0.67 -26.28 36.65
N ALA A 80 -0.56 -26.80 36.60
CA ALA A 80 -1.18 -27.48 37.74
C ALA A 80 -0.69 -28.93 37.95
N GLU A 81 -0.17 -29.60 36.91
CA GLU A 81 0.21 -31.02 37.00
C GLU A 81 1.60 -31.25 37.62
N ARG A 82 2.50 -30.25 37.58
CA ARG A 82 3.89 -30.38 38.06
C ARG A 82 4.09 -30.18 39.56
N LYS A 83 3.04 -29.85 40.32
CA LYS A 83 3.11 -29.63 41.78
C LYS A 83 2.57 -30.78 42.63
N SER A 84 2.15 -31.89 42.02
CA SER A 84 1.59 -33.05 42.74
C SER A 84 2.53 -34.27 42.77
N ALA A 85 3.84 -34.07 42.54
CA ALA A 85 4.87 -35.08 42.75
C ALA A 85 5.66 -34.79 44.03
#